data_AF-A0A351TGC1-F1
#
_entry.id   AF-A0A351TGC1-F1
#
_cell.length_a   1.000
_cell.length_b   1.000
_cell.length_c   1.000
_cell.angle_alpha   90.00
_cell.angle_beta   90.00
_cell.angle_gamma   90.00
#
_symmetry.space_group_name_H-M   'P 1'
#
loop_
_entity.id
_entity.type
_entity.pdbx_description
1 polymer ?
#
loop_
_entity_poly.entity_id
_entity_poly.type
_entity_poly.pdbx_seq_one_letter_code
_entity_poly.pdbx_strand_id
1 'polypeptide(L)'
;MVGNIIGLVSCLMCAVPFFILSAFGKDSDEPINFWSGDTTLKSKVKNVKAYNQKMALLYKRYAAAFLTAGIGCLILPVAGIVIICLNCTAGLFLMYKSYRKILQQYS
;
A
#
# COMPACT_ATOMS: atom_id res chain seq x y z
N MET A 1 5.47 15.66 22.44
CA MET A 1 6.60 15.05 21.70
C MET A 1 6.47 13.53 21.63
N VAL A 2 6.36 12.83 22.76
CA VAL A 2 6.20 11.35 22.79
C VAL A 2 5.03 10.85 21.90
N GLY A 3 3.84 11.45 22.00
CA GLY A 3 2.69 11.06 21.17
C GLY A 3 2.92 11.21 19.66
N ASN A 4 3.62 12.27 19.23
CA ASN A 4 3.93 12.51 17.82
C ASN A 4 4.92 11.45 17.28
N ILE A 5 5.91 11.06 18.11
CA ILE A 5 6.88 10.00 17.77
C ILE A 5 6.16 8.66 17.65
N ILE A 6 5.25 8.34 18.58
CA ILE A 6 4.44 7.11 18.50
C ILE A 6 3.66 7.08 17.18
N GLY A 7 2.98 8.18 16.82
CA GLY A 7 2.26 8.30 15.55
C GLY A 7 3.14 8.08 14.32
N LEU A 8 4.35 8.64 14.31
CA LEU A 8 5.34 8.42 13.25
C LEU A 8 5.75 6.95 13.16
N VAL A 9 6.13 6.33 14.28
CA VAL A 9 6.58 4.94 14.32
C VAL A 9 5.46 4.00 13.84
N SER A 10 4.21 4.24 14.27
CA SER A 10 3.06 3.48 13.78
C SER A 10 2.88 3.61 12.26
N CYS A 11 2.99 4.83 11.72
CA CYS A 11 2.91 5.03 10.26
C CYS A 11 4.05 4.34 9.51
N LEU A 12 5.26 4.33 10.06
CA LEU A 12 6.41 3.64 9.47
C LEU A 12 6.20 2.12 9.47
N MET A 13 5.68 1.54 10.55
CA MET A 13 5.33 0.12 10.60
C MET A 13 4.31 -0.27 9.53
N CYS A 14 3.39 0.63 9.17
CA CYS A 14 2.46 0.42 8.06
C CYS A 14 3.14 0.61 6.69
N ALA A 15 3.95 1.65 6.51
CA ALA A 15 4.53 2.01 5.21
C ALA A 15 5.63 1.04 4.76
N VAL A 16 6.50 0.59 5.68
CA VAL A 16 7.69 -0.20 5.36
C VAL A 16 7.36 -1.52 4.65
N PRO A 17 6.42 -2.35 5.12
CA PRO A 17 6.05 -3.58 4.41
C PRO A 17 5.57 -3.31 2.97
N PHE A 18 4.74 -2.28 2.76
CA PHE A 18 4.28 -1.92 1.43
C PHE A 18 5.39 -1.40 0.52
N PHE A 19 6.36 -0.66 1.06
CA PHE A 19 7.55 -0.26 0.31
C PHE A 19 8.43 -1.46 -0.08
N ILE A 20 8.64 -2.41 0.84
CA ILE A 20 9.39 -3.64 0.57
C ILE A 20 8.68 -4.44 -0.54
N LEU A 21 7.37 -4.70 -0.39
CA LEU A 21 6.59 -5.40 -1.41
C LEU A 21 6.63 -4.68 -2.77
N SER A 22 6.59 -3.34 -2.78
CA SER A 22 6.73 -2.57 -4.01
C SER A 22 8.13 -2.68 -4.62
N ALA A 23 9.19 -2.70 -3.82
CA ALA A 23 10.56 -2.68 -4.30
C ALA A 23 10.99 -4.03 -4.87
N PHE A 24 10.67 -5.12 -4.16
CA PHE A 24 11.06 -6.47 -4.54
C PHE A 24 10.02 -7.17 -5.43
N GLY A 25 8.73 -6.87 -5.24
CA GLY A 25 7.67 -7.54 -6.00
C GLY A 25 7.61 -7.13 -7.48
N LYS A 26 8.12 -5.94 -7.84
CA LYS A 26 7.99 -5.41 -9.22
C LYS A 26 8.67 -6.28 -10.29
N ASP A 27 9.74 -6.97 -9.92
CA ASP A 27 10.57 -7.79 -10.82
C ASP A 27 10.39 -9.30 -10.55
N SER A 28 9.43 -9.67 -9.70
CA SER A 28 9.11 -11.06 -9.39
C SER A 28 8.43 -11.76 -10.58
N ASP A 29 8.75 -13.04 -10.79
CA ASP A 29 8.06 -13.92 -11.73
C ASP A 29 6.71 -14.42 -11.20
N GLU A 30 6.48 -14.29 -9.89
CA GLU A 30 5.20 -14.56 -9.26
C GLU A 30 4.37 -13.29 -9.12
N PRO A 31 3.05 -13.35 -9.36
CA PRO A 31 2.18 -12.20 -9.20
C PRO A 31 2.12 -11.75 -7.75
N ILE A 32 2.30 -10.44 -7.51
CA ILE A 32 2.17 -9.84 -6.18
C ILE A 32 0.73 -10.02 -5.69
N ASN A 33 0.56 -10.84 -4.66
CA ASN A 33 -0.75 -11.02 -4.04
C ASN A 33 -1.22 -9.77 -3.32
N PHE A 34 -2.54 -9.55 -3.33
CA PHE A 34 -3.15 -8.69 -2.33
C PHE A 34 -2.94 -9.33 -0.95
N TRP A 35 -2.68 -8.52 0.09
CA TRP A 35 -2.42 -9.02 1.45
C TRP A 35 -3.55 -9.91 2.03
N SER A 36 -4.72 -9.97 1.37
CA SER A 36 -5.78 -10.93 1.65
C SER A 36 -5.47 -12.38 1.25
N GLY A 37 -4.32 -12.68 0.64
CA GLY A 37 -3.85 -14.06 0.42
C GLY A 37 -4.59 -14.84 -0.67
N ASP A 38 -4.91 -14.22 -1.81
CA ASP A 38 -5.57 -14.91 -2.92
C ASP A 38 -4.60 -15.86 -3.65
N THR A 39 -4.73 -17.16 -3.39
CA THR A 39 -3.88 -18.22 -3.97
C THR A 39 -4.17 -18.50 -5.45
N THR A 40 -5.26 -17.97 -6.00
CA THR A 40 -5.68 -18.21 -7.40
C THR A 40 -5.06 -17.22 -8.39
N LEU A 41 -4.24 -16.26 -7.93
CA LEU A 41 -3.65 -15.24 -8.82
C LEU A 41 -2.78 -15.84 -9.92
N LYS A 42 -2.02 -16.89 -9.63
CA LYS A 42 -1.07 -17.49 -10.58
C LYS A 42 -1.77 -18.02 -11.84
N SER A 43 -2.99 -18.55 -11.71
CA SER A 43 -3.78 -19.01 -12.86
C SER A 43 -4.57 -17.90 -13.54
N LYS A 44 -4.87 -16.82 -12.81
CA LYS A 44 -5.65 -15.69 -13.30
C LYS A 44 -4.83 -14.68 -14.08
N VAL A 45 -3.60 -14.37 -13.68
CA VAL A 45 -2.81 -13.28 -14.28
C VAL A 45 -2.02 -13.79 -15.48
N LYS A 46 -2.33 -13.30 -16.68
CA LYS A 46 -1.63 -13.70 -17.92
C LYS A 46 -0.31 -12.96 -18.11
N ASN A 47 -0.26 -11.68 -17.77
CA ASN A 47 0.93 -10.85 -17.89
C ASN A 47 1.44 -10.42 -16.52
N VAL A 48 2.26 -11.30 -15.92
CA VAL A 48 2.74 -11.14 -14.54
C VAL A 48 3.62 -9.89 -14.38
N LYS A 49 4.53 -9.62 -15.32
CA LYS A 49 5.46 -8.49 -15.21
C LYS A 49 4.73 -7.15 -15.22
N ALA A 50 3.79 -6.95 -16.15
CA ALA A 50 3.02 -5.70 -16.23
C ALA A 50 2.07 -5.55 -15.03
N TYR A 51 1.47 -6.65 -14.57
CA TYR A 51 0.67 -6.70 -13.35
C TYR A 51 1.50 -6.27 -12.12
N ASN A 52 2.68 -6.86 -11.94
CA ASN A 52 3.58 -6.59 -10.82
C ASN A 52 4.06 -5.15 -10.80
N GLN A 53 4.36 -4.55 -11.95
CA GLN A 53 4.70 -3.12 -12.02
C GLN A 53 3.55 -2.22 -11.55
N LYS A 54 2.31 -2.54 -11.93
CA LYS A 54 1.13 -1.76 -11.52
C LYS A 54 0.79 -1.97 -10.05
N MET A 55 0.89 -3.20 -9.55
CA MET A 55 0.70 -3.52 -8.13
C MET A 55 1.77 -2.87 -7.26
N ALA A 56 3.04 -2.94 -7.66
CA ALA A 56 4.13 -2.25 -6.98
C ALA A 56 3.87 -0.74 -6.90
N LEU A 57 3.46 -0.10 -8.01
CA LEU A 57 3.11 1.32 -8.00
C LEU A 57 1.94 1.63 -7.04
N LEU A 58 0.92 0.77 -6.99
CA LEU A 58 -0.21 0.92 -6.07
C LEU A 58 0.27 0.85 -4.61
N TYR A 59 1.10 -0.12 -4.27
CA TYR A 59 1.66 -0.28 -2.92
C TYR A 59 2.59 0.87 -2.54
N LYS A 60 3.43 1.33 -3.47
CA LYS A 60 4.29 2.49 -3.27
C LYS A 60 3.49 3.75 -2.93
N ARG A 61 2.38 3.99 -3.65
CA ARG A 61 1.49 5.15 -3.39
C ARG A 61 0.83 5.04 -2.03
N TYR A 62 0.36 3.87 -1.66
CA TYR A 62 -0.28 3.63 -0.37
C TYR A 62 0.72 3.78 0.80
N ALA A 63 1.93 3.24 0.64
CA ALA A 63 3.04 3.42 1.58
C ALA A 63 3.43 4.91 1.75
N ALA A 64 3.53 5.65 0.64
CA ALA A 64 3.83 7.07 0.66
C ALA A 64 2.73 7.87 1.38
N ALA A 65 1.45 7.51 1.21
CA ALA A 65 0.36 8.15 1.94
C ALA A 65 0.49 7.99 3.46
N PHE A 66 0.85 6.79 3.94
CA PHE A 66 1.16 6.57 5.36
C PHE A 66 2.39 7.34 5.82
N LEU A 67 3.45 7.40 5.02
CA LEU A 67 4.64 8.18 5.35
C LEU A 67 4.31 9.67 5.50
N THR A 68 3.51 10.23 4.57
CA THR A 68 3.06 11.63 4.67
C THR A 68 2.18 11.88 5.89
N ALA A 69 1.36 10.90 6.29
CA ALA A 69 0.55 10.99 7.51
C ALA A 69 1.45 11.01 8.76
N GLY A 70 2.48 10.16 8.81
CA GLY A 70 3.46 10.10 9.90
C GLY A 70 4.28 11.38 10.04
N ILE A 71 4.74 11.96 8.93
CA ILE A 71 5.40 13.28 8.93
C ILE A 71 4.41 14.37 9.39
N GLY A 72 3.15 14.29 8.94
CA GLY A 72 2.07 15.17 9.38
C GLY A 72 1.84 15.11 10.90
N CYS A 73 1.95 13.94 11.52
CA CYS A 73 1.87 13.80 12.98
C CYS A 73 2.96 14.55 13.75
N LEU A 74 4.13 14.79 13.14
CA LEU A 74 5.21 15.56 13.78
C LEU A 74 4.90 17.05 13.83
N ILE A 75 4.30 17.59 12.76
CA ILE A 75 4.04 19.02 12.60
C ILE A 75 2.68 19.40 13.20
N LEU A 76 1.62 18.69 12.80
CA LEU A 76 0.24 18.98 13.17
C LEU A 76 -0.47 17.65 13.55
N PRO A 77 -0.36 17.21 14.81
CA PRO A 77 -0.79 15.87 15.25
C PRO A 77 -2.24 15.52 14.87
N VAL A 78 -3.16 16.47 15.01
CA VAL A 78 -4.59 16.29 14.69
C VAL A 78 -4.78 15.99 13.21
N ALA A 79 -4.14 16.75 12.32
CA ALA A 79 -4.24 16.50 10.88
C ALA A 79 -3.59 15.15 10.50
N GLY A 80 -2.45 14.81 11.09
CA GLY A 80 -1.83 13.50 10.91
C GLY A 80 -2.77 12.34 11.27
N ILE A 81 -3.43 12.42 12.44
CA ILE A 81 -4.42 11.42 12.89
C ILE A 81 -5.60 11.33 11.90
N VAL A 82 -6.14 12.46 11.45
CA VAL A 82 -7.22 12.47 10.46
C VAL A 82 -6.79 11.77 9.17
N ILE A 83 -5.59 12.05 8.67
CA ILE A 83 -5.05 11.40 7.45
C ILE A 83 -4.86 9.89 7.68
N ILE A 84 -4.38 9.47 8.86
CA ILE A 84 -4.29 8.04 9.21
C ILE A 84 -5.66 7.38 9.14
N CYS A 85 -6.68 7.97 9.77
CA CYS A 85 -8.05 7.45 9.74
C CYS A 85 -8.59 7.33 8.31
N LEU A 86 -8.32 8.34 7.46
CA LEU A 86 -8.68 8.30 6.04
C LEU A 86 -7.94 7.19 5.28
N ASN A 87 -6.64 7.01 5.52
CA ASN A 87 -5.84 5.95 4.89
C ASN A 87 -6.36 4.55 5.27
N CYS A 88 -6.75 4.36 6.54
CA CYS A 88 -7.29 3.11 7.06
C CYS A 88 -8.75 2.84 6.65
N THR A 89 -9.46 3.80 6.06
CA THR A 89 -10.85 3.64 5.61
C THR A 89 -10.96 3.84 4.10
N ALA A 90 -11.11 5.09 3.67
CA ALA A 90 -11.22 5.46 2.25
C ALA A 90 -9.98 5.01 1.45
N GLY A 91 -8.78 5.14 2.03
CA GLY A 91 -7.54 4.70 1.40
C GLY A 91 -7.52 3.20 1.09
N LEU A 92 -7.88 2.36 2.06
CA LEU A 92 -8.02 0.91 1.86
C LEU A 92 -9.08 0.57 0.80
N PHE A 93 -10.22 1.24 0.85
CA PHE A 93 -11.28 1.03 -0.15
C PHE A 93 -10.80 1.39 -1.57
N LEU A 94 -10.14 2.53 -1.75
CA LEU A 94 -9.58 2.96 -3.02
C LEU A 94 -8.47 2.03 -3.51
N MET A 95 -7.62 1.54 -2.60
CA MET A 95 -6.59 0.56 -2.88
C MET A 95 -7.20 -0.75 -3.39
N TYR A 96 -8.23 -1.28 -2.70
CA TYR A 96 -8.95 -2.49 -3.13
C TYR A 96 -9.63 -2.32 -4.49
N LYS A 97 -10.31 -1.19 -4.70
CA LYS A 97 -10.95 -0.87 -5.98
C LYS A 97 -9.93 -0.80 -7.13
N SER A 98 -8.77 -0.20 -6.87
CA SER A 98 -7.68 -0.11 -7.84
C SER A 98 -7.05 -1.48 -8.11
N TYR A 99 -6.84 -2.29 -7.08
CA TYR A 99 -6.41 -3.67 -7.20
C TYR A 99 -7.33 -4.48 -8.11
N ARG A 100 -8.66 -4.42 -7.91
CA ARG A 100 -9.62 -5.13 -8.76
C ARG A 100 -9.55 -4.69 -10.22
N LYS A 101 -9.38 -3.39 -10.47
CA LYS A 101 -9.18 -2.88 -11.84
C LYS A 101 -7.89 -3.41 -12.48
N ILE A 102 -6.79 -3.44 -11.73
CA ILE A 102 -5.53 -4.00 -12.20
C ILE A 102 -5.73 -5.50 -12.50
N LEU A 103 -6.33 -6.25 -11.59
CA LEU A 103 -6.59 -7.68 -11.80
C LEU A 103 -7.41 -7.93 -13.06
N GLN A 104 -8.50 -7.19 -13.29
CA GLN A 104 -9.32 -7.32 -14.50
C GLN A 104 -8.57 -6.97 -15.79
N GLN A 105 -7.60 -6.06 -15.73
CA GLN A 105 -6.84 -5.63 -16.90
C GLN A 105 -5.74 -6.63 -17.31
N TYR A 106 -5.21 -7.39 -16.35
CA TYR A 106 -4.08 -8.31 -16.57
C TYR A 106 -4.45 -9.79 -16.38
N SER A 107 -5.73 -10.10 -16.11
CA SER A 107 -6.34 -11.43 -16.23
C SER A 107 -6.85 -11.72 -17.64
#